data_AF-A0A1Z8WK73-F1
#
_entry.id   AF-A0A1Z8WK73-F1
#
_cell.length_a   1.000
_cell.length_b   1.000
_cell.length_c   1.000
_cell.angle_alpha   90.00
_cell.angle_beta   90.00
_cell.angle_gamma   90.00
#
_symmetry.space_group_name_H-M   'P 1'
#
loop_
_entity.id
_entity.type
_entity.pdbx_description
1 polymer ?
#
loop_
_entity_poly.entity_id
_entity_poly.type
_entity_poly.pdbx_seq_one_letter_code
_entity_poly.pdbx_strand_id
1 'polypeptide(L)'
;MKISDHITYAEAIHSQTAKRKGIDNTPNPTQVENMKLLAEKVFEPLRKWVGGPIKVNSFFRSPELNTAIGGVASSQHCKGQAIDIDDVYGKRSNAEMFTYIREMLDFDQVIWEFGTDMNPNWIHVSYVSEEDNRNRCLKAYKDDMGRTKYKVI
;
A
#
# COMPACT_ATOMS: atom_id res chain seq x y z
N MET A 1 12.67 7.68 14.67
CA MET A 1 12.51 8.14 13.28
C MET A 1 11.06 7.95 12.86
N LYS A 2 10.51 8.89 12.07
CA LYS A 2 9.17 8.79 11.47
C LYS A 2 9.27 8.74 9.95
N ILE A 3 8.29 8.13 9.29
CA ILE A 3 8.12 8.20 7.83
C ILE A 3 7.28 9.43 7.48
N SER A 4 6.24 9.71 8.26
CA SER A 4 5.42 10.92 8.15
C SER A 4 4.88 11.30 9.53
N ASP A 5 4.02 12.31 9.61
CA ASP A 5 3.42 12.73 10.89
C ASP A 5 2.66 11.59 11.58
N HIS A 6 1.98 10.75 10.78
CA HIS A 6 1.11 9.67 11.25
C HIS A 6 1.64 8.25 10.97
N ILE A 7 2.81 8.09 10.36
CA ILE A 7 3.45 6.77 10.17
C ILE A 7 4.81 6.75 10.88
N THR A 8 4.95 5.84 11.83
CA THR A 8 6.26 5.59 12.47
C THR A 8 7.13 4.68 11.62
N TYR A 9 8.46 4.78 11.74
CA TYR A 9 9.36 3.85 11.04
C TYR A 9 9.10 2.40 11.43
N ALA A 10 8.89 2.13 12.73
CA ALA A 10 8.64 0.78 13.24
C ALA A 10 7.37 0.16 12.65
N GLU A 11 6.31 0.95 12.49
CA GLU A 11 5.08 0.52 11.82
C GLU A 11 5.32 0.21 10.33
N ALA A 12 6.05 1.09 9.63
CA ALA A 12 6.27 0.96 8.20
C ALA A 12 7.14 -0.25 7.80
N ILE A 13 8.02 -0.70 8.70
CA ILE A 13 8.85 -1.90 8.47
C ILE A 13 8.29 -3.15 9.15
N HIS A 14 7.15 -3.04 9.84
CA HIS A 14 6.60 -4.15 10.60
C HIS A 14 6.09 -5.26 9.68
N SER A 15 6.44 -6.49 10.01
CA SER A 15 5.86 -7.68 9.39
C SER A 15 5.88 -8.84 10.37
N GLN A 16 4.69 -9.40 10.65
CA GLN A 16 4.56 -10.59 11.49
C GLN A 16 5.25 -11.80 10.85
N THR A 17 5.24 -11.91 9.52
CA THR A 17 5.95 -12.97 8.81
C THR A 17 7.46 -12.80 8.94
N ALA A 18 7.98 -11.58 8.82
CA ALA A 18 9.40 -11.33 9.02
C ALA A 18 9.84 -11.70 10.43
N LYS A 19 9.08 -11.27 11.45
CA LYS A 19 9.32 -11.63 12.85
C LYS A 19 9.32 -13.14 13.08
N ARG A 20 8.32 -13.86 12.55
CA ARG A 20 8.22 -15.33 12.71
C ARG A 20 9.35 -16.08 12.01
N LYS A 21 9.81 -15.58 10.86
CA LYS A 21 10.85 -16.23 10.04
C LYS A 21 12.27 -15.71 10.32
N GLY A 22 12.43 -14.71 11.19
CA GLY A 22 13.73 -14.07 11.45
C GLY A 22 14.28 -13.30 10.24
N ILE A 23 13.43 -12.81 9.36
CA ILE A 23 13.84 -12.07 8.15
C ILE A 23 14.08 -10.60 8.51
N ASP A 24 15.21 -10.05 8.03
CA ASP A 24 15.47 -8.62 8.13
C ASP A 24 14.60 -7.86 7.11
N ASN A 25 13.80 -6.92 7.61
CA ASN A 25 12.91 -6.07 6.82
C ASN A 25 13.34 -4.60 6.87
N THR A 26 14.64 -4.34 6.95
CA THR A 26 15.20 -2.99 7.01
C THR A 26 15.34 -2.37 5.60
N PRO A 27 14.66 -1.26 5.29
CA PRO A 27 14.86 -0.53 4.04
C PRO A 27 16.19 0.24 4.03
N ASN A 28 16.77 0.38 2.84
CA ASN A 28 17.92 1.25 2.58
C ASN A 28 17.48 2.74 2.50
N PRO A 29 18.43 3.70 2.48
CA PRO A 29 18.10 5.12 2.46
C PRO A 29 17.17 5.55 1.31
N THR A 30 17.40 5.06 0.09
CA THR A 30 16.55 5.37 -1.07
C THR A 30 15.12 4.86 -0.89
N GLN A 31 14.97 3.64 -0.36
CA GLN A 31 13.65 3.08 -0.06
C GLN A 31 12.93 3.89 1.04
N VAL A 32 13.66 4.37 2.05
CA VAL A 32 13.10 5.25 3.09
C VAL A 32 12.61 6.57 2.49
N GLU A 33 13.36 7.20 1.59
CA GLU A 33 12.90 8.43 0.92
C GLU A 33 11.67 8.20 0.05
N ASN A 34 11.59 7.07 -0.68
CA ASN A 34 10.39 6.69 -1.41
C ASN A 34 9.18 6.50 -0.48
N MET A 35 9.38 5.91 0.70
CA MET A 35 8.31 5.73 1.69
C MET A 35 7.82 7.08 2.23
N LYS A 36 8.74 8.01 2.52
CA LYS A 36 8.37 9.37 2.94
C LYS A 36 7.57 10.08 1.86
N LEU A 37 8.01 9.99 0.60
CA LEU A 37 7.34 10.61 -0.54
C LEU A 37 5.91 10.06 -0.73
N LEU A 38 5.74 8.72 -0.75
CA LEU A 38 4.41 8.11 -0.83
C LEU A 38 3.52 8.53 0.34
N ALA A 39 4.09 8.59 1.56
CA ALA A 39 3.33 9.02 2.72
C ALA A 39 2.88 10.48 2.61
N GLU A 40 3.78 11.38 2.20
CA GLU A 40 3.49 12.81 2.00
C GLU A 40 2.44 13.04 0.90
N LYS A 41 2.57 12.37 -0.24
CA LYS A 41 1.74 12.64 -1.43
C LYS A 41 0.39 11.91 -1.39
N VAL A 42 0.31 10.76 -0.73
CA VAL A 42 -0.90 9.93 -0.74
C VAL A 42 -1.46 9.72 0.66
N PHE A 43 -0.67 9.20 1.60
CA PHE A 43 -1.20 8.79 2.90
C PHE A 43 -1.67 9.96 3.74
N GLU A 44 -0.89 11.03 3.87
CA GLU A 44 -1.23 12.18 4.73
C GLU A 44 -2.45 12.96 4.21
N PRO A 45 -2.59 13.26 2.91
CA PRO A 45 -3.83 13.82 2.35
C PRO A 45 -5.06 12.93 2.61
N LEU A 46 -4.92 11.62 2.37
CA LEU A 46 -5.99 10.66 2.67
C LEU A 46 -6.33 10.66 4.17
N ARG A 47 -5.31 10.60 5.05
CA ARG A 47 -5.44 10.60 6.51
C ARG A 47 -6.15 11.84 7.03
N LYS A 48 -5.91 13.00 6.40
CA LYS A 48 -6.60 14.25 6.69
C LYS A 48 -8.06 14.19 6.26
N TRP A 49 -8.35 13.72 5.05
CA TRP A 49 -9.72 13.58 4.54
C TRP A 49 -10.56 12.57 5.32
N VAL A 50 -9.96 11.42 5.68
CA VAL A 50 -10.61 10.41 6.55
C VAL A 50 -10.96 10.99 7.91
N GLY A 51 -10.22 11.98 8.40
CA GLY A 51 -10.47 12.62 9.69
C GLY A 51 -10.19 11.72 10.90
N GLY A 52 -9.46 10.62 10.71
CA GLY A 52 -9.12 9.65 11.76
C GLY A 52 -8.13 8.59 11.29
N PRO A 53 -7.67 7.70 12.19
CA PRO A 53 -6.59 6.76 11.89
C PRO A 53 -6.95 5.84 10.72
N ILE A 54 -5.93 5.51 9.93
CA ILE A 54 -5.97 4.54 8.84
C ILE A 54 -4.99 3.44 9.21
N LYS A 55 -5.38 2.17 9.04
CA LYS A 55 -4.48 1.07 9.34
C LYS A 55 -3.49 0.89 8.20
N VAL A 56 -2.21 0.89 8.52
CA VAL A 56 -1.16 0.39 7.61
C VAL A 56 -1.05 -1.12 7.81
N ASN A 57 -1.45 -1.88 6.80
CA ASN A 57 -1.32 -3.34 6.77
C ASN A 57 0.11 -3.76 6.45
N SER A 58 0.71 -3.11 5.45
CA SER A 58 2.13 -3.24 5.14
C SER A 58 2.63 -2.06 4.32
N PHE A 59 3.92 -1.76 4.42
CA PHE A 59 4.54 -0.69 3.65
C PHE A 59 5.81 -1.20 2.97
N PHE A 60 6.94 -1.27 3.68
CA PHE A 60 8.16 -1.84 3.09
C PHE A 60 8.18 -3.37 3.21
N ARG A 61 8.64 -4.03 2.14
CA ARG A 61 8.95 -5.46 2.15
C ARG A 61 10.31 -5.69 1.54
N SER A 62 11.26 -6.24 2.28
CA SER A 62 12.55 -6.67 1.73
C SER A 62 12.32 -7.74 0.65
N PRO A 63 13.23 -7.91 -0.32
CA PRO A 63 13.09 -8.95 -1.35
C PRO A 63 12.88 -10.36 -0.77
N GLU A 64 13.57 -10.66 0.33
CA GLU A 64 13.40 -11.92 1.07
C GLU A 64 12.01 -12.04 1.67
N LEU A 65 11.52 -11.01 2.38
CA LEU A 65 10.17 -11.02 2.93
C LEU A 65 9.11 -11.14 1.82
N ASN A 66 9.25 -10.37 0.75
CA ASN A 66 8.32 -10.37 -0.36
C ASN A 66 8.23 -11.75 -1.01
N THR A 67 9.37 -12.41 -1.23
CA THR A 67 9.41 -13.80 -1.72
C THR A 67 8.74 -14.75 -0.72
N ALA A 68 9.04 -14.60 0.56
CA ALA A 68 8.52 -15.46 1.63
C ALA A 68 7.00 -15.39 1.82
N ILE A 69 6.32 -14.38 1.27
CA ILE A 69 4.87 -14.23 1.26
C ILE A 69 4.24 -14.40 -0.15
N GLY A 70 5.03 -14.85 -1.13
CA GLY A 70 4.55 -15.10 -2.49
C GLY A 70 4.36 -13.84 -3.34
N GLY A 71 5.00 -12.74 -2.97
CA GLY A 71 5.02 -11.52 -3.76
C GLY A 71 5.88 -11.64 -5.02
N VAL A 72 5.56 -10.83 -6.04
CA VAL A 72 6.32 -10.80 -7.29
C VAL A 72 7.60 -9.98 -7.13
N ALA A 73 8.67 -10.37 -7.83
CA ALA A 73 9.98 -9.71 -7.73
C ALA A 73 9.95 -8.21 -8.08
N SER A 74 9.04 -7.80 -8.97
CA SER A 74 8.86 -6.42 -9.39
C SER A 74 7.97 -5.56 -8.47
N SER A 75 7.56 -6.09 -7.30
CA SER A 75 6.67 -5.39 -6.37
C SER A 75 7.23 -4.04 -5.93
N GLN A 76 6.37 -3.00 -5.93
CA GLN A 76 6.73 -1.67 -5.47
C GLN A 76 6.92 -1.57 -3.95
N HIS A 77 6.41 -2.53 -3.16
CA HIS A 77 6.76 -2.63 -1.73
C HIS A 77 8.27 -2.81 -1.52
N CYS A 78 8.94 -3.56 -2.41
CA CYS A 78 10.38 -3.76 -2.38
C CYS A 78 11.18 -2.49 -2.69
N LYS A 79 10.52 -1.46 -3.25
CA LYS A 79 11.12 -0.17 -3.57
C LYS A 79 10.76 0.91 -2.55
N GLY A 80 9.93 0.59 -1.54
CA GLY A 80 9.34 1.59 -0.65
C GLY A 80 8.29 2.48 -1.31
N GLN A 81 7.78 2.07 -2.48
CA GLN A 81 6.89 2.85 -3.33
C GLN A 81 5.43 2.41 -3.24
N ALA A 82 5.09 1.48 -2.35
CA ALA A 82 3.72 1.02 -2.18
C ALA A 82 3.34 0.79 -0.72
N ILE A 83 2.07 1.00 -0.40
CA ILE A 83 1.48 0.83 0.91
C ILE A 83 0.12 0.12 0.78
N ASP A 84 -0.13 -0.84 1.66
CA ASP A 84 -1.43 -1.47 1.82
C ASP A 84 -2.12 -0.87 3.05
N ILE A 85 -3.34 -0.40 2.88
CA ILE A 85 -4.12 0.29 3.92
C ILE A 85 -5.51 -0.31 4.10
N ASP A 86 -6.09 -0.08 5.28
CA ASP A 86 -7.36 -0.70 5.70
C ASP A 86 -8.22 0.21 6.57
N ASP A 87 -9.52 -0.06 6.58
CA ASP A 87 -10.59 0.71 7.22
C ASP A 87 -10.96 0.21 8.62
N VAL A 88 -10.14 -0.65 9.25
CA VAL A 88 -10.44 -1.31 10.55
C VAL A 88 -10.85 -0.35 11.69
N TYR A 89 -10.56 0.94 11.58
CA TYR A 89 -10.96 1.97 12.54
C TYR A 89 -12.32 2.63 12.25
N GLY A 90 -12.98 2.26 11.15
CA GLY A 90 -14.37 2.58 10.83
C GLY A 90 -14.68 4.04 10.53
N LYS A 91 -13.69 4.86 10.16
CA LYS A 91 -13.88 6.30 9.88
C LYS A 91 -14.39 6.56 8.47
N ARG A 92 -13.92 5.78 7.51
CA ARG A 92 -14.31 5.71 6.10
C ARG A 92 -14.10 4.28 5.64
N SER A 93 -14.95 3.77 4.78
CA SER A 93 -14.77 2.45 4.19
C SER A 93 -13.58 2.40 3.23
N ASN A 94 -13.08 1.20 2.96
CA ASN A 94 -12.05 0.98 1.95
C ASN A 94 -12.51 1.48 0.55
N ALA A 95 -13.78 1.36 0.19
CA ALA A 95 -14.31 1.90 -1.07
C ALA A 95 -14.31 3.43 -1.11
N GLU A 96 -14.68 4.07 0.00
CA GLU A 96 -14.63 5.54 0.14
C GLU A 96 -13.20 6.05 0.01
N MET A 97 -12.24 5.43 0.70
CA MET A 97 -10.81 5.78 0.61
C MET A 97 -10.25 5.53 -0.80
N PHE A 98 -10.59 4.41 -1.43
CA PHE A 98 -10.19 4.09 -2.81
C PHE A 98 -10.68 5.16 -3.78
N THR A 99 -11.95 5.56 -3.64
CA THR A 99 -12.56 6.58 -4.51
C THR A 99 -11.89 7.94 -4.32
N TYR A 100 -11.62 8.33 -3.08
CA TYR A 100 -10.90 9.57 -2.80
C TYR A 100 -9.49 9.57 -3.41
N ILE A 101 -8.72 8.49 -3.26
CA ILE A 101 -7.39 8.37 -3.89
C ILE A 101 -7.52 8.54 -5.40
N ARG A 102 -8.44 7.80 -6.02
CA ARG A 102 -8.66 7.81 -7.47
C ARG A 102 -9.01 9.19 -8.03
N GLU A 103 -9.85 9.94 -7.33
CA GLU A 103 -10.44 11.18 -7.86
C GLU A 103 -9.67 12.44 -7.45
N MET A 104 -8.92 12.39 -6.35
CA MET A 104 -8.38 13.58 -5.71
C MET A 104 -6.86 13.61 -5.58
N LEU A 105 -6.18 12.48 -5.76
CA LEU A 105 -4.74 12.36 -5.56
C LEU A 105 -4.04 11.89 -6.84
N ASP A 106 -2.76 12.23 -6.98
CA ASP A 106 -1.88 11.63 -7.98
C ASP A 106 -1.21 10.38 -7.40
N PHE A 107 -1.18 9.31 -8.20
CA PHE A 107 -0.67 8.01 -7.80
C PHE A 107 -0.21 7.20 -9.00
N ASP A 108 0.63 6.21 -8.75
CA ASP A 108 1.08 5.31 -9.80
C ASP A 108 0.04 4.21 -10.07
N GLN A 109 -0.33 3.46 -9.04
CA GLN A 109 -1.39 2.46 -9.08
C GLN A 109 -2.23 2.51 -7.80
N VAL A 110 -3.55 2.33 -7.94
CA VAL A 110 -4.45 2.04 -6.82
C VAL A 110 -5.22 0.77 -7.16
N ILE A 111 -5.24 -0.18 -6.22
CA ILE A 111 -5.82 -1.51 -6.42
C ILE A 111 -6.89 -1.77 -5.38
N TRP A 112 -8.08 -2.12 -5.89
CA TRP A 112 -9.17 -2.71 -5.14
C TRP A 112 -8.82 -4.18 -4.88
N GLU A 113 -8.22 -4.45 -3.71
CA GLU A 113 -7.72 -5.78 -3.38
C GLU A 113 -8.85 -6.66 -2.83
N PHE A 114 -9.35 -7.54 -3.69
CA PHE A 114 -10.42 -8.51 -3.40
C PHE A 114 -11.67 -7.85 -2.80
N GLY A 115 -12.40 -8.57 -1.95
CA GLY A 115 -13.64 -8.10 -1.33
C GLY A 115 -14.87 -8.25 -2.23
N THR A 116 -15.80 -7.32 -2.09
CA THR A 116 -17.07 -7.29 -2.82
C THR A 116 -17.04 -6.22 -3.90
N ASP A 117 -18.14 -6.08 -4.65
CA ASP A 117 -18.30 -4.95 -5.58
C ASP A 117 -18.55 -3.62 -4.87
N MET A 118 -18.85 -3.66 -3.56
CA MET A 118 -19.16 -2.47 -2.76
C MET A 118 -18.02 -2.05 -1.83
N ASN A 119 -17.16 -2.97 -1.40
CA ASN A 119 -16.00 -2.67 -0.56
C ASN A 119 -14.83 -3.63 -0.83
N PRO A 120 -13.59 -3.15 -1.05
CA PRO A 120 -12.42 -4.01 -1.08
C PRO A 120 -12.12 -4.61 0.30
N ASN A 121 -11.36 -5.71 0.35
CA ASN A 121 -10.84 -6.19 1.63
C ASN A 121 -9.77 -5.25 2.18
N TRP A 122 -8.93 -4.68 1.31
CA TRP A 122 -7.98 -3.61 1.62
C TRP A 122 -7.65 -2.84 0.34
N ILE A 123 -6.89 -1.74 0.46
CA ILE A 123 -6.43 -0.96 -0.69
C ILE A 123 -4.92 -1.10 -0.80
N HIS A 124 -4.43 -1.40 -2.00
CA HIS A 124 -3.02 -1.18 -2.33
C HIS A 124 -2.90 0.15 -3.06
N VAL A 125 -1.94 0.97 -2.69
CA VAL A 125 -1.61 2.19 -3.44
C VAL A 125 -0.10 2.35 -3.57
N SER A 126 0.33 2.79 -4.76
CA SER A 126 1.73 3.07 -5.06
C SER A 126 1.93 4.46 -5.64
N TYR A 127 3.14 4.98 -5.50
CA TYR A 127 3.58 6.29 -6.00
C TYR A 127 5.05 6.20 -6.41
N VAL A 128 5.39 6.78 -7.56
CA VAL A 128 6.76 6.84 -8.08
C VAL A 128 7.25 8.27 -8.07
N SER A 129 6.63 9.12 -8.88
CA SER A 129 6.93 10.55 -9.08
C SER A 129 5.76 11.16 -9.87
N GLU A 130 5.62 12.48 -9.84
CA GLU A 130 4.57 13.17 -10.62
C GLU A 130 4.71 12.88 -12.13
N GLU A 131 5.94 12.73 -12.61
CA GLU A 131 6.23 12.48 -14.03
C GLU A 131 6.03 11.01 -14.45
N ASP A 132 6.28 10.05 -13.56
CA ASP A 132 6.24 8.61 -13.88
C ASP A 132 4.97 7.90 -13.41
N ASN A 133 4.10 8.57 -12.64
CA ASN A 133 2.87 8.01 -12.13
C ASN A 133 1.90 7.60 -13.26
N ARG A 134 1.55 6.31 -13.31
CA ARG A 134 0.70 5.75 -14.37
C ARG A 134 -0.79 5.98 -14.16
N ASN A 135 -1.22 6.45 -12.98
CA ASN A 135 -2.62 6.69 -12.63
C ASN A 135 -3.55 5.49 -12.93
N ARG A 136 -3.08 4.27 -12.65
CA ARG A 136 -3.82 3.04 -12.98
C ARG A 136 -4.71 2.57 -11.84
N CYS A 137 -6.01 2.48 -12.11
CA CYS A 137 -6.99 1.84 -11.23
C CYS A 137 -7.15 0.36 -11.60
N LEU A 138 -7.00 -0.52 -10.62
CA LEU A 138 -7.05 -1.97 -10.83
C LEU A 138 -7.99 -2.64 -9.82
N LYS A 139 -8.54 -3.80 -10.19
CA LYS A 139 -9.25 -4.71 -9.29
C LYS A 139 -8.62 -6.09 -9.31
N ALA A 140 -8.27 -6.60 -8.13
CA ALA A 140 -7.77 -7.95 -7.96
C ALA A 140 -8.92 -8.97 -8.01
N TYR A 141 -8.70 -10.10 -8.68
CA TYR A 141 -9.61 -11.23 -8.73
C TYR A 141 -8.84 -12.55 -8.81
N LYS A 142 -9.52 -13.67 -8.55
CA LYS A 142 -8.97 -15.02 -8.74
C LYS A 142 -9.43 -15.57 -10.09
N ASP A 143 -8.50 -16.05 -10.91
CA ASP A 143 -8.85 -16.80 -12.12
C ASP A 143 -9.35 -18.21 -11.78
N ASP A 144 -9.79 -18.96 -12.78
CA ASP A 144 -10.31 -20.33 -12.62
C ASP A 144 -9.29 -21.31 -12.00
N MET A 145 -8.00 -20.94 -12.00
CA MET A 145 -6.91 -21.70 -11.38
C MET A 145 -6.54 -21.17 -9.98
N GLY A 146 -7.32 -20.25 -9.41
CA GLY A 146 -7.09 -19.65 -8.09
C GLY A 146 -5.93 -18.66 -8.03
N ARG A 147 -5.37 -18.25 -9.17
CA ARG A 147 -4.25 -17.30 -9.24
C ARG A 147 -4.78 -15.87 -9.18
N THR A 148 -4.07 -15.00 -8.47
CA THR A 148 -4.40 -13.58 -8.45
C THR A 148 -4.12 -12.95 -9.81
N LYS A 149 -5.13 -12.27 -10.36
CA LYS A 149 -5.07 -11.47 -11.58
C LYS A 149 -5.63 -10.08 -11.30
N TYR A 150 -5.30 -9.14 -12.17
CA TYR A 150 -5.74 -7.75 -12.05
C TYR A 150 -6.38 -7.31 -13.37
N LYS A 151 -7.47 -6.56 -13.27
CA LYS A 151 -8.12 -5.91 -14.42
C LYS A 151 -8.23 -4.41 -14.17
N VAL A 152 -8.17 -3.62 -15.23
CA VAL A 152 -8.39 -2.17 -15.16
C VAL A 152 -9.86 -1.90 -14.86
N ILE A 153 -10.13 -0.91 -14.00
CA ILE A 153 -11.47 -0.45 -13.61
C ILE A 153 -11.56 1.07 -13.63
#